data_AF-A0AAV8VCX0-F1
#
_entry.id   AF-A0AAV8VCX0-F1
#
_cell.length_a   1.000
_cell.length_b   1.000
_cell.length_c   1.000
_cell.angle_alpha   90.00
_cell.angle_beta   90.00
_cell.angle_gamma   90.00
#
_symmetry.space_group_name_H-M   'P 1'
#
loop_
_entity.id
_entity.type
_entity.pdbx_description
1 polymer ?
#
loop_
_entity_poly.entity_id
_entity_poly.type
_entity_poly.pdbx_seq_one_letter_code
_entity_poly.pdbx_strand_id
1 'polypeptide(L)'
;MTVINLSSKTLNTSQKLILSKGLNFALTPKDVPTLDIITSIEETCQKLSEDVSNEFRIRKKLTTINLNPTDLLVSFDVVSLFTNVPVDKTLSIVKNKLENDSSFKDRTKLNVTAFMELLTLCIKTTYFQLENDFYQQDFGMAMGSSLSPIMSNIFMEYFEETYVKNYTNKPKIWWRYVDDVFSVWPHGQDSLTQFLNFLNNIEPTIKFTLELEENNKLPFLDVMVSKNVQETSNFQTNVYRKKTNTNRYLNFDSNHHLSVKKGIIKSLYDRAKLVSSNLNIFNQEKDHIKNILKENAYPEGFVEKTLLQIENPPNNNQNRQNPTSNMTIPYIPRISERLKRLGNEFNIRTTFKTNNTLRSILTHTKPKNKDQNEKNCIYKIPCQCGKHYIGETSRPLDVRVKEHKNYVRDYQVDRSLLAKHLWDNGHQINWKQASIIQKEPNFGKRKLKESACIKLKFASNKLACVKTSLSDQETAIT
;
A
#
# COMPACT_ATOMS: atom_id res chain seq x y z
N MET A 1 -0.02 8.60 28.95
CA MET A 1 -1.23 8.53 28.10
C MET A 1 -1.33 9.85 27.35
N THR A 2 -1.12 9.88 26.03
CA THR A 2 -0.94 11.11 25.25
C THR A 2 -2.13 11.45 24.35
N VAL A 3 -3.30 10.86 24.61
CA VAL A 3 -4.52 11.14 23.86
C VAL A 3 -5.67 11.27 24.85
N ILE A 4 -6.23 12.46 24.95
CA ILE A 4 -7.43 12.76 25.74
C ILE A 4 -8.63 12.63 24.82
N ASN A 5 -9.58 11.79 25.19
CA ASN A 5 -10.84 11.65 24.46
C ASN A 5 -11.74 12.85 24.77
N LEU A 6 -11.81 13.80 23.85
CA LEU A 6 -12.66 15.00 23.96
C LEU A 6 -14.14 14.71 23.67
N SER A 7 -14.51 13.51 23.22
CA SER A 7 -15.85 13.21 22.72
C SER A 7 -16.88 12.87 23.81
N SER A 8 -16.53 13.00 25.10
CA SER A 8 -17.34 12.67 26.31
C SER A 8 -18.04 11.29 26.30
N LYS A 9 -17.74 10.44 25.32
CA LYS A 9 -18.41 9.17 25.07
C LYS A 9 -17.63 8.05 25.72
N THR A 10 -18.22 7.46 26.75
CA THR A 10 -17.70 6.24 27.38
C THR A 10 -17.99 5.04 26.48
N LEU A 11 -16.94 4.32 26.09
CA LEU A 11 -17.08 3.09 25.31
C LEU A 11 -17.54 1.96 26.22
N ASN A 12 -18.57 1.23 25.80
CA ASN A 12 -19.01 0.03 26.52
C ASN A 12 -18.01 -1.13 26.36
N THR A 13 -18.14 -2.18 27.17
CA THR A 13 -17.22 -3.32 27.20
C THR A 13 -17.08 -3.99 25.83
N SER A 14 -18.18 -4.15 25.10
CA SER A 14 -18.18 -4.74 23.75
C SER A 14 -17.43 -3.88 22.74
N GLN A 15 -17.61 -2.56 22.77
CA GLN A 15 -16.89 -1.61 21.92
C GLN A 15 -15.39 -1.62 22.20
N LYS A 16 -15.00 -1.65 23.48
CA LYS A 16 -13.59 -1.79 23.89
C LYS A 16 -12.99 -3.10 23.38
N LEU A 17 -13.74 -4.21 23.47
CA LEU A 17 -13.30 -5.52 23.00
C LEU A 17 -13.20 -5.62 21.47
N ILE A 18 -14.07 -4.95 20.72
CA ILE A 18 -13.95 -4.89 19.25
C ILE A 18 -12.73 -4.04 18.86
N LEU A 19 -12.53 -2.88 19.49
CA LEU A 19 -11.39 -2.02 19.20
C LEU A 19 -10.05 -2.65 19.61
N SER A 20 -10.03 -3.49 20.65
CA SER A 20 -8.81 -4.20 21.07
C SER A 20 -8.31 -5.21 20.02
N LYS A 21 -9.21 -5.73 19.16
CA LYS A 21 -8.83 -6.60 18.01
C LYS A 21 -8.04 -5.89 16.91
N GLY A 22 -7.96 -4.55 16.96
CA GLY A 22 -7.16 -3.72 16.06
C GLY A 22 -7.87 -3.34 14.75
N LEU A 23 -7.49 -2.20 14.18
CA LEU A 23 -8.17 -1.62 13.01
C LEU A 23 -8.15 -2.51 11.76
N ASN A 24 -7.17 -3.40 11.62
CA ASN A 24 -7.08 -4.29 10.47
C ASN A 24 -7.95 -5.56 10.62
N PHE A 25 -8.67 -5.72 11.74
CA PHE A 25 -9.58 -6.84 11.94
C PHE A 25 -10.73 -6.80 10.92
N ALA A 26 -10.81 -7.80 10.05
CA ALA A 26 -11.92 -7.99 9.12
C ALA A 26 -13.08 -8.76 9.78
N LEU A 27 -14.27 -8.17 9.69
CA LEU A 27 -15.53 -8.81 10.06
C LEU A 27 -16.00 -9.73 8.94
N THR A 28 -16.69 -10.81 9.31
CA THR A 28 -17.40 -11.65 8.35
C THR A 28 -18.52 -10.83 7.71
N PRO A 29 -18.57 -10.68 6.38
CA PRO A 29 -19.69 -10.02 5.71
C PRO A 29 -21.01 -10.70 6.07
N LYS A 30 -22.07 -9.92 6.30
CA LYS A 30 -23.41 -10.45 6.56
C LYS A 30 -24.01 -11.12 5.32
N ASP A 31 -23.70 -10.59 4.14
CA ASP A 31 -24.16 -11.09 2.84
C ASP A 31 -22.98 -11.47 1.96
N VAL A 32 -23.15 -12.49 1.11
CA VAL A 32 -22.15 -12.88 0.12
C VAL A 32 -22.09 -11.78 -0.96
N PRO A 33 -20.95 -11.08 -1.17
CA PRO A 33 -20.79 -10.10 -2.25
C PRO A 33 -20.72 -10.76 -3.65
N THR A 34 -21.84 -11.35 -4.09
CA THR A 34 -21.96 -12.11 -5.34
C THR A 34 -21.54 -11.30 -6.56
N LEU A 35 -21.87 -10.00 -6.61
CA LEU A 35 -21.50 -9.12 -7.71
C LEU A 35 -19.98 -8.90 -7.79
N ASP A 36 -19.30 -8.79 -6.65
CA ASP A 36 -17.83 -8.64 -6.64
C ASP A 36 -17.16 -9.95 -7.07
N ILE A 37 -17.70 -11.10 -6.66
CA ILE A 37 -17.20 -12.42 -7.08
C ILE A 37 -17.34 -12.60 -8.60
N ILE A 38 -18.53 -12.34 -9.15
CA ILE A 38 -18.81 -12.48 -10.60
C ILE A 38 -17.91 -11.53 -11.41
N THR A 39 -17.79 -10.28 -10.97
CA THR A 39 -16.95 -9.30 -11.66
C THR A 39 -15.47 -9.72 -11.71
N SER A 40 -14.97 -10.27 -10.60
CA SER A 40 -13.60 -10.75 -10.52
C SER A 40 -13.34 -11.99 -11.38
N ILE A 41 -14.32 -12.89 -11.51
CA ILE A 41 -14.22 -14.07 -12.39
C ILE A 41 -14.18 -13.62 -13.86
N GLU A 42 -15.12 -12.76 -14.27
CA GLU A 42 -15.25 -12.26 -15.65
C GLU A 42 -14.04 -11.41 -16.08
N GLU A 43 -13.48 -10.59 -15.18
CA GLU A 43 -12.29 -9.79 -15.47
C GLU A 43 -11.03 -10.66 -15.69
N THR A 44 -10.95 -11.80 -15.02
CA THR A 44 -9.82 -12.74 -15.11
C THR A 44 -9.79 -13.46 -16.45
N CYS A 45 -10.97 -13.75 -17.02
CA CYS A 45 -11.13 -14.37 -18.33
C CYS A 45 -10.66 -13.47 -19.49
N GLN A 46 -10.55 -12.15 -19.29
CA GLN A 46 -10.30 -11.18 -20.35
C GLN A 46 -8.83 -10.77 -20.51
N LYS A 47 -7.90 -11.25 -19.68
CA LYS A 47 -6.51 -10.75 -19.70
C LYS A 47 -5.51 -11.88 -19.54
N LEU A 48 -4.75 -12.13 -20.62
CA LEU A 48 -3.55 -12.95 -20.66
C LEU A 48 -2.49 -12.26 -21.52
N SER A 49 -1.33 -12.00 -20.92
CA SER A 49 0.02 -12.20 -21.49
C SER A 49 1.10 -11.77 -20.48
N GLU A 50 2.22 -12.49 -20.53
CA GLU A 50 3.50 -12.41 -19.78
C GLU A 50 4.24 -11.06 -19.94
N ASP A 51 5.21 -10.63 -19.12
CA ASP A 51 5.87 -11.18 -17.93
C ASP A 51 6.59 -10.01 -17.18
N VAL A 52 7.19 -10.33 -16.04
CA VAL A 52 8.60 -10.02 -15.67
C VAL A 52 8.76 -9.69 -14.19
N SER A 53 9.52 -10.59 -13.58
CA SER A 53 10.09 -10.60 -12.24
C SER A 53 11.39 -9.77 -12.16
N ASN A 54 11.70 -9.25 -10.96
CA ASN A 54 13.02 -9.26 -10.28
C ASN A 54 13.46 -7.91 -9.70
N GLU A 55 13.41 -7.78 -8.36
CA GLU A 55 14.31 -6.85 -7.65
C GLU A 55 14.47 -7.24 -6.16
N PHE A 56 15.48 -8.06 -5.84
CA PHE A 56 15.86 -8.38 -4.46
C PHE A 56 17.37 -8.66 -4.40
N ARG A 57 18.20 -7.61 -4.25
CA ARG A 57 19.67 -7.77 -4.32
C ARG A 57 20.51 -6.88 -3.39
N ILE A 58 20.04 -6.57 -2.18
CA ILE A 58 20.89 -5.88 -1.18
C ILE A 58 20.66 -6.49 0.20
N ARG A 59 21.45 -7.51 0.61
CA ARG A 59 21.46 -7.97 2.01
C ARG A 59 22.69 -8.79 2.46
N LYS A 60 23.82 -8.71 1.75
CA LYS A 60 25.02 -9.52 2.07
C LYS A 60 26.28 -8.71 2.41
N LYS A 61 26.14 -7.54 3.06
CA LYS A 61 27.27 -6.68 3.43
C LYS A 61 27.56 -6.55 4.94
N LEU A 62 26.80 -7.20 5.82
CA LEU A 62 26.95 -6.99 7.27
C LEU A 62 27.98 -7.89 7.97
N THR A 63 28.54 -8.90 7.31
CA THR A 63 29.35 -9.95 7.96
C THR A 63 30.86 -9.75 7.90
N THR A 64 31.37 -8.57 7.55
CA THR A 64 32.83 -8.41 7.29
C THR A 64 33.35 -7.05 7.74
N ILE A 65 33.18 -6.72 9.03
CA ILE A 65 33.71 -5.47 9.60
C ILE A 65 34.47 -5.79 10.89
N ASN A 66 35.77 -5.48 10.90
CA ASN A 66 36.61 -5.54 12.11
C ASN A 66 36.46 -4.24 12.91
N LEU A 67 35.95 -4.31 14.14
CA LEU A 67 35.82 -3.17 15.06
C LEU A 67 36.94 -3.17 16.10
N ASN A 68 37.37 -1.97 16.51
CA ASN A 68 38.24 -1.81 17.67
C ASN A 68 37.38 -1.52 18.92
N PRO A 69 37.81 -1.93 20.13
CA PRO A 69 37.07 -1.65 21.37
C PRO A 69 36.81 -0.16 21.66
N THR A 70 37.63 0.73 21.09
CA THR A 70 37.51 2.19 21.23
C THR A 70 36.58 2.84 20.19
N ASP A 71 36.11 2.09 19.19
CA ASP A 71 35.22 2.62 18.16
C ASP A 71 33.84 2.89 18.80
N LEU A 72 33.22 4.05 18.55
CA LEU A 72 31.86 4.39 19.01
C LEU A 72 30.81 4.01 17.96
N LEU A 73 29.69 3.41 18.39
CA LEU A 73 28.53 3.23 17.51
C LEU A 73 27.60 4.41 17.64
N VAL A 74 27.27 4.98 16.50
CA VAL A 74 26.47 6.19 16.42
C VAL A 74 25.40 6.04 15.34
N SER A 75 24.18 6.46 15.65
CA SER A 75 23.14 6.64 14.65
C SER A 75 22.92 8.14 14.47
N PHE A 76 22.98 8.62 13.23
CA PHE A 76 22.48 9.95 12.90
C PHE A 76 21.10 9.84 12.28
N ASP A 77 20.23 10.79 12.57
CA ASP A 77 18.91 10.91 11.94
C ASP A 77 18.75 12.31 11.36
N VAL A 78 18.32 12.38 10.09
CA VAL A 78 18.07 13.66 9.41
C VAL A 78 16.67 14.14 9.72
N VAL A 79 16.58 15.26 10.43
CA VAL A 79 15.31 15.82 10.88
C VAL A 79 14.44 16.21 9.69
N SER A 80 13.32 15.49 9.53
CA SER A 80 12.28 15.78 8.53
C SER A 80 12.84 15.96 7.12
N LEU A 81 13.68 15.02 6.68
CA LEU A 81 14.44 15.09 5.42
C LEU A 81 13.63 15.68 4.24
N PHE A 82 12.48 15.09 3.92
CA PHE A 82 11.70 15.51 2.74
C PHE A 82 11.30 16.97 2.76
N THR A 83 10.79 17.48 3.88
CA THR A 83 10.33 18.87 3.98
C THR A 83 11.47 19.87 4.10
N ASN A 84 12.70 19.40 4.30
CA ASN A 84 13.87 20.23 4.57
C ASN A 84 14.91 20.24 3.44
N VAL A 85 14.76 19.36 2.44
CA VAL A 85 15.67 19.31 1.28
C VAL A 85 15.56 20.59 0.43
N PRO A 86 16.67 21.28 0.15
CA PRO A 86 16.67 22.50 -0.66
C PRO A 86 16.47 22.17 -2.15
N VAL A 87 15.21 22.27 -2.61
CA VAL A 87 14.77 21.86 -3.96
C VAL A 87 15.63 22.45 -5.08
N ASP A 88 15.87 23.76 -5.08
CA ASP A 88 16.60 24.42 -6.17
C ASP A 88 18.08 23.99 -6.24
N LYS A 89 18.70 23.76 -5.07
CA LYS A 89 20.06 23.23 -4.99
C LYS A 89 20.10 21.79 -5.51
N THR A 90 19.11 20.97 -5.15
CA THR A 90 18.99 19.60 -5.68
C THR A 90 18.80 19.59 -7.20
N LEU A 91 17.95 20.45 -7.76
CA LEU A 91 17.77 20.57 -9.21
C LEU A 91 19.08 20.94 -9.91
N SER A 92 19.87 21.85 -9.33
CA SER A 92 21.18 22.21 -9.87
C SER A 92 22.16 21.03 -9.85
N ILE A 93 22.17 20.25 -8.76
CA ILE A 93 22.98 19.02 -8.65
C ILE A 93 22.57 18.00 -9.72
N VAL A 94 21.27 17.78 -9.90
CA VAL A 94 20.74 16.85 -10.92
C VAL A 94 21.17 17.30 -12.31
N LYS A 95 21.00 18.59 -12.63
CA LYS A 95 21.43 19.15 -13.92
C LYS A 95 22.91 18.86 -14.17
N ASN A 96 23.78 19.18 -13.21
CA ASN A 96 25.22 18.93 -13.33
C ASN A 96 25.53 17.43 -13.50
N LYS A 97 24.84 16.54 -12.79
CA LYS A 97 25.02 15.09 -12.95
C LYS A 97 24.60 14.61 -14.35
N LEU A 98 23.50 15.14 -14.88
CA LEU A 98 23.00 14.77 -16.21
C LEU A 98 23.86 15.33 -17.35
N GLU A 99 24.38 16.55 -17.21
CA GLU A 99 25.29 17.15 -18.21
C GLU A 99 26.62 16.40 -18.30
N ASN A 100 27.09 15.82 -17.20
CA ASN A 100 28.33 15.04 -17.14
C ASN A 100 28.12 13.54 -17.46
N ASP A 101 26.89 13.09 -17.69
CA ASP A 101 26.60 11.69 -18.00
C ASP A 101 26.59 11.44 -19.51
N SER A 102 27.65 10.80 -20.00
CA SER A 102 27.80 10.44 -21.42
C SER A 102 26.72 9.46 -21.91
N SER A 103 26.14 8.63 -21.02
CA SER A 103 25.12 7.63 -21.36
C SER A 103 23.70 8.19 -21.42
N PHE A 104 23.50 9.46 -21.08
CA PHE A 104 22.16 10.05 -20.98
C PHE A 104 21.38 9.97 -22.32
N LYS A 105 22.06 10.25 -23.44
CA LYS A 105 21.48 10.22 -24.79
C LYS A 105 21.03 8.82 -25.22
N ASP A 106 21.64 7.78 -24.66
CA ASP A 106 21.28 6.39 -24.99
C ASP A 106 20.01 5.94 -24.24
N ARG A 107 19.73 6.59 -23.10
CA ARG A 107 18.57 6.26 -22.23
C ARG A 107 17.31 7.03 -22.60
N THR A 108 17.45 8.20 -23.23
CA THR A 108 16.30 9.04 -23.59
C THR A 108 16.58 9.91 -24.82
N LYS A 109 15.51 10.20 -25.57
CA LYS A 109 15.53 11.15 -26.69
C LYS A 109 15.47 12.62 -26.23
N LEU A 110 15.20 12.86 -24.94
CA LEU A 110 15.12 14.20 -24.39
C LEU A 110 16.52 14.78 -24.21
N ASN A 111 16.66 16.09 -24.46
CA ASN A 111 17.85 16.82 -24.04
C ASN A 111 17.76 17.13 -22.52
N VAL A 112 18.91 17.46 -21.91
CA VAL A 112 18.97 17.71 -20.46
C VAL A 112 18.05 18.86 -20.06
N THR A 113 17.99 19.94 -20.85
CA THR A 113 17.13 21.11 -20.57
C THR A 113 15.65 20.73 -20.47
N ALA A 114 15.11 20.03 -21.47
CA ALA A 114 13.72 19.60 -21.49
C ALA A 114 13.41 18.61 -20.35
N PHE A 115 14.35 17.72 -20.02
CA PHE A 115 14.20 16.85 -18.86
C PHE A 115 14.12 17.64 -17.55
N MET A 116 14.99 18.64 -17.38
CA MET A 116 15.00 19.50 -16.20
C MET A 116 13.74 20.38 -16.09
N GLU A 117 13.19 20.85 -17.20
CA GLU A 117 11.91 21.56 -17.24
C GLU A 117 10.76 20.67 -16.74
N LEU A 118 10.67 19.43 -17.24
CA LEU A 118 9.67 18.45 -16.80
C LEU A 118 9.84 18.10 -15.32
N LEU A 119 11.07 17.89 -14.87
CA LEU A 119 11.36 17.59 -13.47
C LEU A 119 10.96 18.76 -12.56
N THR A 120 11.28 19.99 -12.96
CA THR A 120 10.94 21.20 -12.21
C THR A 120 9.43 21.37 -12.14
N LEU A 121 8.71 21.12 -13.24
CA LEU A 121 7.25 21.13 -13.27
C LEU A 121 6.69 20.14 -12.26
N CYS A 122 7.09 18.86 -12.33
CA CYS A 122 6.59 17.81 -11.44
C CYS A 122 6.82 18.10 -9.96
N ILE A 123 7.90 18.80 -9.60
CA ILE A 123 8.22 19.11 -8.20
C ILE A 123 7.50 20.38 -7.74
N LYS A 124 7.56 21.47 -8.53
CA LYS A 124 7.04 22.79 -8.11
C LYS A 124 5.51 22.91 -8.23
N THR A 125 4.86 22.11 -9.07
CA THR A 125 3.39 22.17 -9.25
C THR A 125 2.62 21.21 -8.34
N THR A 126 3.11 20.94 -7.14
CA THR A 126 2.40 20.08 -6.19
C THR A 126 1.34 20.87 -5.44
N TYR A 127 0.10 20.82 -5.93
CA TYR A 127 -1.07 21.44 -5.32
C TYR A 127 -1.95 20.39 -4.63
N PHE A 128 -2.54 20.76 -3.49
CA PHE A 128 -3.54 19.93 -2.81
C PHE A 128 -4.70 20.78 -2.29
N GLN A 129 -5.87 20.16 -2.16
CA GLN A 129 -7.07 20.82 -1.67
C GLN A 129 -7.40 20.36 -0.25
N LEU A 130 -7.65 21.31 0.65
CA LEU A 130 -8.13 21.06 2.02
C LEU A 130 -9.27 22.04 2.32
N GLU A 131 -10.39 21.53 2.83
CA GLU A 131 -11.56 22.36 3.24
C GLU A 131 -12.08 23.34 2.17
N ASN A 132 -11.91 22.96 0.89
CA ASN A 132 -12.23 23.71 -0.34
C ASN A 132 -11.17 24.71 -0.81
N ASP A 133 -10.15 25.00 -0.01
CA ASP A 133 -9.03 25.86 -0.40
C ASP A 133 -7.89 25.07 -1.05
N PHE A 134 -7.14 25.73 -1.92
CA PHE A 134 -5.97 25.15 -2.60
C PHE A 134 -4.68 25.63 -1.95
N TYR A 135 -3.79 24.68 -1.69
CA TYR A 135 -2.50 24.91 -1.08
C TYR A 135 -1.40 24.41 -2.02
N GLN A 136 -0.29 25.14 -2.04
CA GLN A 136 0.95 24.75 -2.70
C GLN A 136 2.03 24.56 -1.65
N GLN A 137 2.89 23.57 -1.86
CA GLN A 137 4.08 23.44 -1.02
C GLN A 137 5.09 24.52 -1.36
N ASP A 138 5.44 25.33 -0.38
CA ASP A 138 6.37 26.45 -0.52
C ASP A 138 7.84 26.01 -0.42
N PHE A 139 8.14 25.06 0.49
CA PHE A 139 9.51 24.57 0.72
C PHE A 139 9.57 23.06 0.90
N GLY A 140 10.73 22.49 0.53
CA GLY A 140 10.99 21.07 0.57
C GLY A 140 10.23 20.26 -0.49
N MET A 141 10.29 18.95 -0.34
CA MET A 141 9.65 17.96 -1.21
C MET A 141 8.32 17.48 -0.62
N ALA A 142 7.35 17.19 -1.49
CA ALA A 142 6.04 16.74 -1.07
C ALA A 142 6.10 15.33 -0.49
N MET A 143 5.63 15.17 0.74
CA MET A 143 5.50 13.84 1.34
C MET A 143 4.49 13.00 0.52
N GLY A 144 4.91 11.81 0.10
CA GLY A 144 4.09 10.90 -0.70
C GLY A 144 4.21 11.09 -2.22
N SER A 145 4.96 12.08 -2.70
CA SER A 145 5.36 12.12 -4.12
C SER A 145 6.41 11.04 -4.40
N SER A 146 6.29 10.38 -5.56
CA SER A 146 7.23 9.34 -6.00
C SER A 146 8.64 9.86 -6.26
N LEU A 147 8.78 11.15 -6.56
CA LEU A 147 10.07 11.80 -6.83
C LEU A 147 10.80 12.22 -5.56
N SER A 148 10.08 12.46 -4.45
CA SER A 148 10.66 12.97 -3.20
C SER A 148 11.78 12.08 -2.62
N PRO A 149 11.63 10.74 -2.56
CA PRO A 149 12.70 9.85 -2.12
C PRO A 149 13.94 9.93 -3.00
N ILE A 150 13.75 10.00 -4.32
CA ILE A 150 14.86 10.03 -5.29
C ILE A 150 15.63 11.34 -5.15
N MET A 151 14.92 12.47 -5.18
CA MET A 151 15.55 13.80 -5.08
C MET A 151 16.28 14.00 -3.75
N SER A 152 15.67 13.56 -2.65
CA SER A 152 16.30 13.67 -1.33
C SER A 152 17.55 12.79 -1.24
N ASN A 153 17.52 11.58 -1.81
CA ASN A 153 18.70 10.72 -1.87
C ASN A 153 19.83 11.31 -2.72
N ILE A 154 19.52 11.94 -3.87
CA ILE A 154 20.53 12.60 -4.72
C ILE A 154 21.19 13.76 -3.96
N PHE A 155 20.40 14.57 -3.27
CA PHE A 155 20.93 15.66 -2.46
C PHE A 155 21.82 15.14 -1.32
N MET A 156 21.35 14.13 -0.58
CA MET A 156 22.10 13.56 0.53
C MET A 156 23.38 12.87 0.06
N GLU A 157 23.36 12.17 -1.08
CA GLU A 157 24.56 11.61 -1.68
C GLU A 157 25.58 12.71 -2.00
N TYR A 158 25.17 13.78 -2.67
CA TYR A 158 26.04 14.93 -2.93
C TYR A 158 26.61 15.53 -1.63
N PHE A 159 25.78 15.69 -0.60
CA PHE A 159 26.19 16.19 0.71
C PHE A 159 27.25 15.28 1.37
N GLU A 160 27.03 13.97 1.34
CA GLU A 160 27.94 12.97 1.90
C GLU A 160 29.28 12.95 1.15
N GLU A 161 29.25 13.00 -0.18
CA GLU A 161 30.45 12.99 -1.01
C GLU A 161 31.28 14.26 -0.86
N THR A 162 30.61 15.40 -0.72
CA THR A 162 31.27 16.70 -0.63
C THR A 162 31.84 16.95 0.75
N TYR A 163 31.10 16.62 1.81
CA TYR A 163 31.44 17.06 3.17
C TYR A 163 31.87 15.91 4.08
N VAL A 164 31.15 14.78 4.08
CA VAL A 164 31.46 13.65 4.98
C VAL A 164 32.75 12.94 4.56
N LYS A 165 32.91 12.65 3.26
CA LYS A 165 34.12 11.98 2.74
C LYS A 165 35.38 12.84 2.84
N ASN A 166 35.24 14.17 2.86
CA ASN A 166 36.36 15.12 2.84
C ASN A 166 36.70 15.70 4.22
N TYR A 167 35.93 15.37 5.27
CA TYR A 167 36.22 15.82 6.62
C TYR A 167 37.52 15.19 7.16
N THR A 168 38.24 15.90 8.03
CA THR A 168 39.55 15.47 8.55
C THR A 168 39.46 14.16 9.34
N ASN A 169 38.51 14.07 10.28
CA ASN A 169 38.29 12.87 11.10
C ASN A 169 37.15 12.03 10.51
N LYS A 170 37.49 11.07 9.65
CA LYS A 170 36.47 10.33 8.89
C LYS A 170 35.83 9.20 9.71
N PRO A 171 34.52 8.96 9.56
CA PRO A 171 33.91 7.76 10.10
C PRO A 171 34.49 6.52 9.41
N LYS A 172 34.65 5.43 10.17
CA LYS A 172 35.11 4.14 9.64
C LYS A 172 34.06 3.50 8.75
N ILE A 173 32.79 3.68 9.12
CA ILE A 173 31.61 3.26 8.36
C ILE A 173 30.61 4.41 8.36
N TRP A 174 30.00 4.65 7.21
CA TRP A 174 28.88 5.56 7.04
C TRP A 174 27.86 4.92 6.10
N TRP A 175 26.74 4.45 6.65
CA TRP A 175 25.68 3.78 5.90
C TRP A 175 24.36 4.48 6.13
N ARG A 176 23.82 5.07 5.08
CA ARG A 176 22.53 5.75 5.12
C ARG A 176 21.42 4.90 4.50
N TYR A 177 20.28 4.85 5.18
CA TYR A 177 19.02 4.38 4.67
C TYR A 177 18.00 5.53 4.74
N VAL A 178 17.83 6.23 3.62
CA VAL A 178 16.99 7.45 3.53
C VAL A 178 17.48 8.53 4.49
N ASP A 179 16.85 8.67 5.66
CA ASP A 179 17.09 9.64 6.74
C ASP A 179 17.94 9.07 7.89
N ASP A 180 17.87 7.76 8.12
CA ASP A 180 18.64 7.06 9.14
C ASP A 180 20.07 6.75 8.66
N VAL A 181 21.09 7.08 9.47
CA VAL A 181 22.50 6.80 9.17
C VAL A 181 23.11 5.97 10.30
N PHE A 182 23.64 4.80 9.97
CA PHE A 182 24.51 4.03 10.86
C PHE A 182 25.96 4.40 10.60
N SER A 183 26.70 4.76 11.65
CA SER A 183 28.11 5.10 11.55
C SER A 183 28.94 4.51 12.69
N VAL A 184 30.21 4.22 12.37
CA VAL A 184 31.23 3.77 13.32
C VAL A 184 32.30 4.86 13.42
N TRP A 185 32.46 5.44 14.61
CA TRP A 185 33.32 6.59 14.84
C TRP A 185 34.53 6.26 15.73
N PRO A 186 35.78 6.29 15.20
CA PRO A 186 36.95 5.86 15.97
C PRO A 186 37.65 6.98 16.75
N HIS A 187 37.23 8.25 16.63
CA HIS A 187 38.01 9.42 17.07
C HIS A 187 37.57 10.03 18.42
N GLY A 188 36.82 9.28 19.23
CA GLY A 188 36.32 9.72 20.53
C GLY A 188 35.11 10.67 20.48
N GLN A 189 34.51 10.93 21.64
CA GLN A 189 33.23 11.62 21.80
C GLN A 189 33.31 13.14 21.52
N ASP A 190 34.41 13.79 21.88
CA ASP A 190 34.56 15.24 21.67
C ASP A 190 34.63 15.57 20.18
N SER A 191 35.44 14.82 19.44
CA SER A 191 35.55 14.92 17.98
C SER A 191 34.23 14.61 17.27
N LEU A 192 33.43 13.69 17.82
CA LEU A 192 32.10 13.34 17.29
C LEU A 192 31.13 14.51 17.44
N THR A 193 31.15 15.18 18.60
CA THR A 193 30.29 16.35 18.86
C THR A 193 30.67 17.52 17.95
N GLN A 194 31.97 17.73 17.73
CA GLN A 194 32.46 18.71 16.75
C GLN A 194 32.00 18.37 15.32
N PHE A 195 32.05 17.09 14.95
CA PHE A 195 31.58 16.64 13.65
C PHE A 195 30.07 16.86 13.46
N LEU A 196 29.24 16.57 14.48
CA LEU A 196 27.80 16.87 14.44
C LEU A 196 27.53 18.37 14.23
N ASN A 197 28.24 19.22 14.98
CA ASN A 197 28.11 20.67 14.84
C ASN A 197 28.54 21.15 13.45
N PHE A 198 29.63 20.58 12.92
CA PHE A 198 30.06 20.84 11.55
C PHE A 198 28.96 20.49 10.54
N LEU A 199 28.38 19.28 10.61
CA LEU A 199 27.31 18.85 9.71
C LEU A 199 26.10 19.80 9.75
N ASN A 200 25.70 20.19 10.96
CA ASN A 200 24.56 21.09 11.19
C ASN A 200 24.81 22.54 10.73
N ASN A 201 26.07 22.94 10.49
CA ASN A 201 26.42 24.28 10.03
C ASN A 201 26.56 24.40 8.51
N ILE A 202 26.61 23.29 7.78
CA ILE A 202 26.81 23.30 6.32
C ILE A 202 25.56 23.84 5.60
N GLU A 203 24.40 23.28 5.91
CA GLU A 203 23.14 23.64 5.29
C GLU A 203 22.13 24.02 6.38
N PRO A 204 21.61 25.26 6.41
CA PRO A 204 20.73 25.70 7.48
C PRO A 204 19.46 24.87 7.61
N THR A 205 18.95 24.29 6.52
CA THR A 205 17.69 23.56 6.50
C THR A 205 17.85 22.08 6.86
N ILE A 206 19.03 21.51 6.70
CA ILE A 206 19.30 20.10 7.00
C ILE A 206 19.97 19.99 8.35
N LYS A 207 19.29 19.31 9.28
CA LYS A 207 19.79 19.07 10.63
C LYS A 207 19.88 17.59 10.92
N PHE A 208 20.94 17.19 11.58
CA PHE A 208 21.21 15.86 12.07
C PHE A 208 21.01 15.83 13.59
N THR A 209 20.35 14.80 14.06
CA THR A 209 20.36 14.39 15.47
C THR A 209 21.32 13.20 15.63
N LEU A 210 21.76 12.95 16.86
CA LEU A 210 22.74 11.92 17.19
C LEU A 210 22.19 11.05 18.32
N GLU A 211 22.08 9.75 18.06
CA GLU A 211 21.85 8.72 19.07
C GLU A 211 23.16 7.97 19.31
N LEU A 212 23.58 7.93 20.57
CA LEU A 212 24.76 7.21 21.01
C LEU A 212 24.38 5.81 21.48
N GLU A 213 25.31 4.88 21.41
CA GLU A 213 25.11 3.56 21.99
C GLU A 213 24.93 3.63 23.52
N GLU A 214 23.98 2.86 24.02
CA GLU A 214 23.76 2.67 25.46
C GLU A 214 24.12 1.21 25.80
N ASN A 215 25.01 1.00 26.77
CA ASN A 215 25.45 -0.34 27.18
C ASN A 215 25.96 -1.21 26.01
N ASN A 216 26.75 -0.61 25.10
CA ASN A 216 27.26 -1.26 23.88
C ASN A 216 26.18 -1.72 22.89
N LYS A 217 24.99 -1.13 22.96
CA LYS A 217 23.85 -1.45 22.12
C LYS A 217 23.35 -0.20 21.42
N LEU A 218 23.09 -0.33 20.13
CA LEU A 218 22.51 0.73 19.31
C LEU A 218 21.37 0.15 18.45
N PRO A 219 20.14 0.67 18.58
CA PRO A 219 19.08 0.36 17.63
C PRO A 219 19.38 1.02 16.27
N PHE A 220 19.24 0.26 15.18
CA PHE A 220 19.26 0.80 13.82
C PHE A 220 18.20 0.07 12.99
N LEU A 221 17.20 0.81 12.50
CA LEU A 221 16.01 0.26 11.83
C LEU A 221 15.31 -0.82 12.68
N ASP A 222 15.17 -2.04 12.15
CA ASP A 222 14.58 -3.20 12.82
C ASP A 222 15.61 -4.11 13.50
N VAL A 223 16.86 -3.66 13.61
CA VAL A 223 18.00 -4.41 14.15
C VAL A 223 18.55 -3.72 15.39
N MET A 224 18.80 -4.49 16.44
CA MET A 224 19.56 -4.06 17.61
C MET A 224 20.99 -4.56 17.40
N VAL A 225 21.92 -3.63 17.28
CA VAL A 225 23.34 -3.92 17.09
C VAL A 225 24.03 -3.85 18.45
N SER A 226 24.56 -4.97 18.90
CA SER A 226 25.32 -5.07 20.16
C SER A 226 26.79 -5.38 19.86
N LYS A 227 27.73 -4.69 20.52
CA LYS A 227 29.13 -5.10 20.47
C LYS A 227 29.38 -6.26 21.43
N ASN A 228 30.05 -7.29 20.96
CA ASN A 228 30.59 -8.31 21.85
C ASN A 228 31.94 -7.83 22.39
N VAL A 229 32.07 -7.70 23.71
CA VAL A 229 33.31 -7.26 24.37
C VAL A 229 34.33 -8.42 24.48
N GLN A 230 33.87 -9.67 24.34
CA GLN A 230 34.70 -10.87 24.55
C GLN A 230 35.32 -11.43 23.27
N GLU A 231 34.82 -11.05 22.09
CA GLU A 231 35.38 -11.46 20.79
C GLU A 231 35.67 -10.22 19.95
N THR A 232 36.93 -10.06 19.51
CA THR A 232 37.47 -8.88 18.81
C THR A 232 36.91 -8.61 17.42
N SER A 233 35.83 -9.27 16.98
CA SER A 233 35.38 -9.14 15.58
C SER A 233 33.92 -9.41 15.25
N ASN A 234 32.98 -9.49 16.21
CA ASN A 234 31.58 -9.79 15.85
C ASN A 234 30.55 -8.82 16.47
N PHE A 235 29.82 -8.14 15.59
CA PHE A 235 28.52 -7.57 15.93
C PHE A 235 27.55 -8.69 16.27
N GLN A 236 26.87 -8.56 17.41
CA GLN A 236 25.71 -9.38 17.71
C GLN A 236 24.46 -8.61 17.31
N THR A 237 23.64 -9.22 16.46
CA THR A 237 22.41 -8.61 15.97
C THR A 237 21.19 -9.39 16.46
N ASN A 238 20.19 -8.68 16.95
CA ASN A 238 18.88 -9.23 17.31
C ASN A 238 17.76 -8.31 16.85
N VAL A 239 16.51 -8.77 16.88
CA VAL A 239 15.38 -7.99 16.38
C VAL A 239 15.09 -6.84 17.34
N TYR A 240 15.15 -5.60 16.84
CA TYR A 240 14.75 -4.43 17.62
C TYR A 240 13.25 -4.16 17.48
N ARG A 241 12.64 -3.73 18.58
CA ARG A 241 11.24 -3.27 18.64
C ARG A 241 11.24 -1.96 19.42
N LYS A 242 10.79 -0.86 18.78
CA LYS A 242 10.63 0.44 19.45
C LYS A 242 9.75 0.28 20.70
N LYS A 243 9.95 1.13 21.73
CA LYS A 243 9.14 1.13 22.96
C LYS A 243 7.64 1.30 22.70
N THR A 244 7.28 1.93 21.57
CA THR A 244 5.91 2.12 21.11
C THR A 244 5.30 0.89 20.42
N ASN A 245 6.07 -0.18 20.20
CA ASN A 245 5.57 -1.40 19.59
C ASN A 245 4.57 -2.08 20.53
N THR A 246 3.33 -2.22 20.07
CA THR A 246 2.25 -2.81 20.86
C THR A 246 2.14 -4.32 20.72
N ASN A 247 3.03 -4.98 19.95
CA ASN A 247 2.96 -6.41 19.60
C ASN A 247 1.61 -6.85 19.00
N ARG A 248 0.86 -5.91 18.41
CA ARG A 248 -0.45 -6.18 17.81
C ARG A 248 -0.27 -6.56 16.35
N TYR A 249 -0.59 -7.81 16.05
CA TYR A 249 -0.66 -8.33 14.70
C TYR A 249 -2.12 -8.58 14.32
N LEU A 250 -2.37 -9.12 13.14
CA LEU A 250 -3.72 -9.50 12.75
C LEU A 250 -4.23 -10.58 13.70
N ASN A 251 -5.28 -10.28 14.47
CA ASN A 251 -5.88 -11.26 15.36
C ASN A 251 -6.37 -12.51 14.59
N PHE A 252 -6.17 -13.71 15.15
CA PHE A 252 -6.47 -14.97 14.47
C PHE A 252 -7.96 -15.15 14.14
N ASP A 253 -8.89 -14.56 14.90
CA ASP A 253 -10.32 -14.67 14.61
C ASP A 253 -10.74 -13.83 13.40
N SER A 254 -9.83 -13.04 12.84
CA SER A 254 -10.16 -12.17 11.71
C SER A 254 -10.53 -13.00 10.49
N ASN A 255 -11.53 -12.52 9.75
CA ASN A 255 -12.00 -13.10 8.50
C ASN A 255 -11.01 -12.85 7.33
N HIS A 256 -9.78 -13.30 7.52
CA HIS A 256 -8.75 -13.37 6.50
C HIS A 256 -8.44 -14.83 6.20
N HIS A 257 -8.13 -15.12 4.93
CA HIS A 257 -7.70 -16.45 4.53
C HIS A 257 -6.46 -16.90 5.34
N LEU A 258 -6.38 -18.19 5.66
CA LEU A 258 -5.30 -18.76 6.47
C LEU A 258 -3.90 -18.48 5.91
N SER A 259 -3.75 -18.28 4.59
CA SER A 259 -2.46 -17.92 3.99
C SER A 259 -1.92 -16.57 4.50
N VAL A 260 -2.78 -15.60 4.81
CA VAL A 260 -2.37 -14.31 5.38
C VAL A 260 -1.83 -14.54 6.80
N LYS A 261 -2.54 -15.36 7.59
CA LYS A 261 -2.15 -15.72 8.96
C LYS A 261 -0.82 -16.48 8.97
N LYS A 262 -0.64 -17.44 8.05
CA LYS A 262 0.65 -18.12 7.83
C LYS A 262 1.74 -17.16 7.36
N GLY A 263 1.41 -16.22 6.48
CA GLY A 263 2.33 -15.20 5.98
C GLY A 263 2.89 -14.33 7.10
N ILE A 264 2.07 -13.98 8.10
CA ILE A 264 2.55 -13.26 9.29
C ILE A 264 3.57 -14.09 10.06
N ILE A 265 3.25 -15.36 10.37
CA ILE A 265 4.19 -16.27 11.05
C ILE A 265 5.51 -16.37 10.28
N LYS A 266 5.41 -16.60 8.95
CA LYS A 266 6.57 -16.69 8.07
C LYS A 266 7.39 -15.41 8.08
N SER A 267 6.75 -14.24 7.94
CA SER A 267 7.46 -12.96 7.93
C SER A 267 8.21 -12.69 9.24
N LEU A 268 7.62 -13.04 10.38
CA LEU A 268 8.26 -12.89 11.69
C LEU A 268 9.43 -13.85 11.86
N TYR A 269 9.25 -15.11 11.46
CA TYR A 269 10.28 -16.14 11.50
C TYR A 269 11.44 -15.83 10.57
N ASP A 270 11.16 -15.50 9.31
CA ASP A 270 12.18 -15.13 8.31
C ASP A 270 12.95 -13.90 8.77
N ARG A 271 12.27 -12.90 9.34
CA ARG A 271 12.93 -11.72 9.94
C ARG A 271 13.84 -12.12 11.10
N ALA A 272 13.36 -12.96 12.04
CA ALA A 272 14.19 -13.43 13.14
C ALA A 272 15.43 -14.17 12.62
N LYS A 273 15.27 -15.06 11.64
CA LYS A 273 16.37 -15.83 11.06
C LYS A 273 17.38 -14.95 10.34
N LEU A 274 16.91 -13.90 9.65
CA LEU A 274 17.77 -12.97 8.92
C LEU A 274 18.55 -12.02 9.84
N VAL A 275 17.96 -11.63 10.97
CA VAL A 275 18.52 -10.62 11.86
C VAL A 275 19.36 -11.23 12.99
N SER A 276 18.99 -12.41 13.50
CA SER A 276 19.70 -13.04 14.61
C SER A 276 21.09 -13.52 14.20
N SER A 277 22.12 -13.04 14.89
CA SER A 277 23.51 -13.42 14.59
C SER A 277 23.91 -14.81 15.08
N ASN A 278 23.22 -15.36 16.10
CA ASN A 278 23.49 -16.70 16.62
C ASN A 278 22.20 -17.49 16.91
N LEU A 279 22.35 -18.80 17.12
CA LEU A 279 21.23 -19.71 17.32
C LEU A 279 20.50 -19.47 18.65
N ASN A 280 21.19 -19.04 19.70
CA ASN A 280 20.59 -18.77 21.01
C ASN A 280 19.63 -17.56 20.95
N ILE A 281 20.07 -16.44 20.38
CA ILE A 281 19.26 -15.25 20.13
C ILE A 281 18.07 -15.60 19.23
N PHE A 282 18.32 -16.40 18.19
CA PHE A 282 17.25 -16.83 17.30
C PHE A 282 16.18 -17.63 18.04
N ASN A 283 16.57 -18.55 18.94
CA ASN A 283 15.63 -19.32 19.75
C ASN A 283 14.86 -18.42 20.73
N GLN A 284 15.52 -17.46 21.37
CA GLN A 284 14.86 -16.47 22.22
C GLN A 284 13.82 -15.65 21.44
N GLU A 285 14.16 -15.20 20.23
CA GLU A 285 13.23 -14.50 19.34
C GLU A 285 12.08 -15.41 18.87
N LYS A 286 12.35 -16.69 18.61
CA LYS A 286 11.33 -17.69 18.24
C LYS A 286 10.32 -17.89 19.36
N ASP A 287 10.77 -17.98 20.62
CA ASP A 287 9.88 -18.08 21.78
C ASP A 287 9.07 -16.80 21.99
N HIS A 288 9.71 -15.65 21.81
CA HIS A 288 9.01 -14.37 21.84
C HIS A 288 7.93 -14.25 20.74
N ILE A 289 8.21 -14.72 19.52
CA ILE A 289 7.22 -14.77 18.43
C ILE A 289 6.03 -15.66 18.80
N LYS A 290 6.26 -16.83 19.40
CA LYS A 290 5.19 -17.72 19.87
C LYS A 290 4.29 -17.01 20.89
N ASN A 291 4.89 -16.33 21.87
CA ASN A 291 4.16 -15.59 22.89
C ASN A 291 3.31 -14.47 22.28
N ILE A 292 3.88 -13.68 21.36
CA ILE A 292 3.11 -12.63 20.67
C ILE A 292 1.95 -13.21 19.87
N LEU A 293 2.17 -14.30 19.13
CA LEU A 293 1.10 -14.93 18.35
C LEU A 293 -0.03 -15.46 19.25
N LYS A 294 0.32 -16.00 20.42
CA LYS A 294 -0.64 -16.42 21.45
C LYS A 294 -1.46 -15.24 21.97
N GLU A 295 -0.83 -14.09 22.26
CA GLU A 295 -1.52 -12.84 22.63
C GLU A 295 -2.49 -12.36 21.52
N ASN A 296 -2.19 -12.66 20.26
CA ASN A 296 -3.04 -12.35 19.10
C ASN A 296 -4.05 -13.48 18.76
N ALA A 297 -4.29 -14.40 19.71
CA ALA A 297 -5.24 -15.51 19.64
C ALA A 297 -4.91 -16.62 18.61
N TYR A 298 -3.65 -16.76 18.19
CA TYR A 298 -3.27 -17.86 17.31
C TYR A 298 -3.24 -19.20 18.06
N PRO A 299 -3.88 -20.27 17.53
CA PRO A 299 -3.79 -21.60 18.12
C PRO A 299 -2.36 -22.15 18.07
N GLU A 300 -1.87 -22.70 19.18
CA GLU A 300 -0.49 -23.21 19.30
C GLU A 300 -0.17 -24.26 18.23
N GLY A 301 -1.04 -25.26 18.04
CA GLY A 301 -0.85 -26.29 17.01
C GLY A 301 -0.84 -25.75 15.57
N PHE A 302 -1.50 -24.62 15.29
CA PHE A 302 -1.43 -23.96 13.99
C PHE A 302 -0.07 -23.28 13.78
N VAL A 303 0.46 -22.64 14.83
CA VAL A 303 1.77 -21.97 14.81
C VAL A 303 2.88 -23.00 14.62
N GLU A 304 2.89 -24.05 15.44
CA GLU A 304 3.91 -25.11 15.38
C GLU A 304 3.93 -25.82 14.03
N LYS A 305 2.75 -26.23 13.53
CA LYS A 305 2.64 -26.83 12.20
C LYS A 305 3.16 -25.91 11.10
N THR A 306 2.92 -24.61 11.20
CA THR A 306 3.39 -23.64 10.21
C THR A 306 4.91 -23.45 10.30
N LEU A 307 5.47 -23.39 11.50
CA LEU A 307 6.92 -23.30 11.72
C LEU A 307 7.65 -24.53 11.18
N LEU A 308 7.13 -25.74 11.44
CA LEU A 308 7.67 -26.99 10.88
C LEU A 308 7.65 -26.99 9.35
N GLN A 309 6.59 -26.45 8.72
CA GLN A 309 6.51 -26.31 7.26
C GLN A 309 7.51 -25.30 6.69
N ILE A 310 7.92 -24.30 7.48
CA ILE A 310 8.92 -23.30 7.06
C ILE A 310 10.32 -23.89 7.19
N GLU A 311 10.59 -24.63 8.27
CA GLU A 311 11.87 -25.29 8.54
C GLU A 311 12.13 -26.44 7.56
N ASN A 312 11.08 -27.22 7.27
CA ASN A 312 11.12 -28.33 6.33
C ASN A 312 10.21 -28.02 5.13
N PRO A 313 10.67 -27.17 4.19
CA PRO A 313 9.89 -26.92 3.00
C PRO A 313 9.72 -28.24 2.23
N PRO A 314 8.49 -28.58 1.80
CA PRO A 314 8.30 -29.76 0.96
C PRO A 314 9.14 -29.63 -0.31
N ASN A 315 9.81 -30.72 -0.69
CA ASN A 315 10.68 -30.83 -1.86
C ASN A 315 9.85 -30.78 -3.17
N ASN A 316 9.21 -29.64 -3.43
CA ASN A 316 8.45 -29.42 -4.65
C ASN A 316 9.38 -28.84 -5.72
N ASN A 317 10.34 -29.66 -6.18
CA ASN A 317 10.99 -29.52 -7.49
C ASN A 317 10.04 -29.96 -8.61
N GLN A 318 8.75 -29.62 -8.50
CA GLN A 318 7.82 -29.76 -9.59
C GLN A 318 7.77 -28.42 -10.30
N ASN A 319 8.03 -28.43 -11.60
CA ASN A 319 7.81 -27.34 -12.53
C ASN A 319 6.47 -26.66 -12.21
N ARG A 320 6.49 -25.61 -11.38
CA ARG A 320 5.31 -24.80 -11.16
C ARG A 320 5.10 -24.05 -12.46
N GLN A 321 4.20 -24.57 -13.29
CA GLN A 321 3.73 -23.83 -14.45
C GLN A 321 3.26 -22.47 -13.96
N ASN A 322 3.67 -21.41 -14.67
CA ASN A 322 3.18 -20.08 -14.38
C ASN A 322 1.65 -20.11 -14.49
N PRO A 323 0.94 -19.53 -13.51
CA PRO A 323 -0.51 -19.48 -13.58
C PRO A 323 -0.91 -18.72 -14.84
N THR A 324 -1.88 -19.25 -15.57
CA THR A 324 -2.41 -18.64 -16.80
C THR A 324 -2.93 -17.24 -16.47
N SER A 325 -3.77 -17.10 -15.43
CA SER A 325 -4.29 -15.78 -15.01
C SER A 325 -4.36 -15.64 -13.49
N ASN A 326 -4.57 -14.41 -13.02
CA ASN A 326 -4.76 -14.09 -11.61
C ASN A 326 -6.19 -13.59 -11.35
N MET A 327 -6.91 -14.25 -10.46
CA MET A 327 -8.22 -13.83 -10.00
C MET A 327 -8.13 -13.24 -8.60
N THR A 328 -8.79 -12.11 -8.32
CA THR A 328 -8.89 -11.55 -6.96
C THR A 328 -10.33 -11.51 -6.49
N ILE A 329 -10.72 -12.36 -5.54
CA ILE A 329 -12.08 -12.40 -4.98
C ILE A 329 -12.12 -11.94 -3.51
N PRO A 330 -13.23 -11.39 -3.02
CA PRO A 330 -13.41 -11.16 -1.60
C PRO A 330 -13.33 -12.48 -0.82
N TYR A 331 -12.66 -12.48 0.35
CA TYR A 331 -12.58 -13.68 1.18
C TYR A 331 -13.87 -13.94 1.94
N ILE A 332 -14.46 -15.10 1.68
CA ILE A 332 -15.64 -15.63 2.35
C ILE A 332 -15.33 -17.08 2.69
N PRO A 333 -15.37 -17.45 3.99
CA PRO A 333 -15.11 -18.81 4.42
C PRO A 333 -15.97 -19.82 3.65
N ARG A 334 -15.37 -20.94 3.27
CA ARG A 334 -15.94 -22.07 2.51
C ARG A 334 -16.20 -21.77 1.02
N ILE A 335 -16.68 -20.58 0.67
CA ILE A 335 -16.97 -20.22 -0.73
C ILE A 335 -15.67 -19.92 -1.46
N SER A 336 -14.82 -19.07 -0.90
CA SER A 336 -13.58 -18.66 -1.54
C SER A 336 -12.59 -19.81 -1.70
N GLU A 337 -12.56 -20.78 -0.78
CA GLU A 337 -11.73 -21.99 -0.90
C GLU A 337 -12.25 -22.95 -1.99
N ARG A 338 -13.57 -23.02 -2.20
CA ARG A 338 -14.15 -23.77 -3.33
C ARG A 338 -13.80 -23.11 -4.66
N LEU A 339 -13.97 -21.78 -4.75
CA LEU A 339 -13.61 -21.02 -5.94
C LEU A 339 -12.11 -21.10 -6.25
N LYS A 340 -11.25 -21.11 -5.22
CA LYS A 340 -9.81 -21.32 -5.42
C LYS A 340 -9.49 -22.72 -5.93
N ARG A 341 -10.18 -23.76 -5.45
CA ARG A 341 -10.00 -25.12 -5.96
C ARG A 341 -10.36 -25.21 -7.44
N LEU A 342 -11.53 -24.68 -7.81
CA LEU A 342 -11.94 -24.57 -9.21
C LEU A 342 -10.95 -23.74 -10.03
N GLY A 343 -10.52 -22.58 -9.54
CA GLY A 343 -9.52 -21.75 -10.22
C GLY A 343 -8.22 -22.51 -10.49
N ASN A 344 -7.74 -23.31 -9.54
CA ASN A 344 -6.54 -24.13 -9.72
C ASN A 344 -6.72 -25.20 -10.81
N GLU A 345 -7.91 -25.78 -10.99
CA GLU A 345 -8.20 -26.75 -12.07
C GLU A 345 -8.03 -26.10 -13.45
N PHE A 346 -8.27 -24.80 -13.57
CA PHE A 346 -8.09 -24.00 -14.78
C PHE A 346 -6.74 -23.26 -14.85
N ASN A 347 -5.77 -23.60 -14.00
CA ASN A 347 -4.48 -22.88 -13.86
C ASN A 347 -4.63 -21.36 -13.58
N ILE A 348 -5.71 -20.96 -12.90
CA ILE A 348 -5.98 -19.58 -12.48
C ILE A 348 -5.58 -19.40 -11.01
N ARG A 349 -4.59 -18.54 -10.76
CA ARG A 349 -4.17 -18.20 -9.40
C ARG A 349 -5.21 -17.32 -8.73
N THR A 350 -5.88 -17.88 -7.74
CA THR A 350 -6.84 -17.13 -6.91
C THR A 350 -6.17 -16.45 -5.72
N THR A 351 -6.36 -15.14 -5.63
CA THR A 351 -5.95 -14.26 -4.54
C THR A 351 -7.19 -13.71 -3.83
N PHE A 352 -7.04 -13.37 -2.55
CA PHE A 352 -8.15 -12.95 -1.71
C PHE A 352 -8.00 -11.51 -1.24
N LYS A 353 -9.09 -10.75 -1.32
CA LYS A 353 -9.18 -9.37 -0.80
C LYS A 353 -10.10 -9.32 0.42
N THR A 354 -9.74 -8.49 1.41
CA THR A 354 -10.57 -8.21 2.59
C THR A 354 -11.07 -6.78 2.55
N ASN A 355 -12.38 -6.58 2.42
CA ASN A 355 -12.97 -5.24 2.28
C ASN A 355 -13.60 -4.71 3.60
N ASN A 356 -13.91 -5.59 4.56
CA ASN A 356 -14.72 -5.28 5.74
C ASN A 356 -13.89 -5.14 7.02
N THR A 357 -12.79 -4.40 6.95
CA THR A 357 -11.93 -4.12 8.12
C THR A 357 -12.55 -3.07 9.06
N LEU A 358 -12.25 -3.13 10.36
CA LEU A 358 -12.66 -2.08 11.29
C LEU A 358 -12.16 -0.69 10.85
N ARG A 359 -10.99 -0.60 10.22
CA ARG A 359 -10.44 0.62 9.62
C ARG A 359 -11.39 1.21 8.59
N SER A 360 -11.85 0.43 7.61
CA SER A 360 -12.74 0.92 6.56
C SER A 360 -14.10 1.37 7.08
N ILE A 361 -14.54 0.83 8.23
CA ILE A 361 -15.81 1.17 8.87
C ILE A 361 -15.69 2.39 9.79
N LEU A 362 -14.60 2.48 10.56
CA LEU A 362 -14.47 3.45 11.65
C LEU A 362 -13.62 4.67 11.30
N THR A 363 -12.68 4.54 10.35
CA THR A 363 -11.74 5.63 10.02
C THR A 363 -12.12 6.28 8.70
N HIS A 364 -12.86 7.38 8.79
CA HIS A 364 -13.11 8.31 7.69
C HIS A 364 -12.37 9.61 7.99
N THR A 365 -11.07 9.65 7.68
CA THR A 365 -10.20 10.80 7.99
C THR A 365 -10.38 11.97 7.04
N LYS A 366 -10.98 11.75 5.87
CA LYS A 366 -11.26 12.81 4.89
C LYS A 366 -12.69 13.34 5.05
N PRO A 367 -12.91 14.66 4.95
CA PRO A 367 -14.24 15.23 4.93
C PRO A 367 -15.02 14.66 3.73
N LYS A 368 -16.30 14.32 3.96
CA LYS A 368 -17.16 13.76 2.92
C LYS A 368 -17.51 14.86 1.91
N ASN A 369 -16.80 14.89 0.78
CA ASN A 369 -17.23 15.72 -0.34
C ASN A 369 -18.48 15.09 -1.00
N LYS A 370 -19.61 15.80 -0.99
CA LYS A 370 -20.89 15.31 -1.53
C LYS A 370 -20.78 14.98 -3.03
N ASP A 371 -20.04 15.78 -3.79
CA ASP A 371 -19.93 15.64 -5.25
C ASP A 371 -19.12 14.42 -5.69
N GLN A 372 -18.16 13.97 -4.85
CA GLN A 372 -17.41 12.74 -5.10
C GLN A 372 -18.22 11.49 -4.74
N ASN A 373 -19.23 11.63 -3.88
CA ASN A 373 -20.05 10.53 -3.41
C ASN A 373 -21.13 10.08 -4.40
N GLU A 374 -21.32 10.78 -5.51
CA GLU A 374 -22.34 10.44 -6.51
C GLU A 374 -21.75 10.01 -7.85
N LYS A 375 -20.41 9.94 -7.96
CA LYS A 375 -19.68 9.54 -9.18
C LYS A 375 -19.42 8.03 -9.21
N ASN A 376 -19.12 7.52 -10.40
CA ASN A 376 -18.69 6.13 -10.63
C ASN A 376 -19.65 5.09 -10.03
N CYS A 377 -20.92 5.19 -10.37
CA CYS A 377 -21.96 4.37 -9.77
C CYS A 377 -22.84 3.66 -10.82
N ILE A 378 -23.34 2.51 -10.42
CA ILE A 378 -24.51 1.87 -11.03
C ILE A 378 -25.73 2.39 -10.28
N TYR A 379 -26.71 2.91 -11.01
CA TYR A 379 -27.92 3.51 -10.45
C TYR A 379 -29.16 2.85 -11.05
N LYS A 380 -30.28 3.01 -10.36
CA LYS A 380 -31.60 2.66 -10.88
C LYS A 380 -32.55 3.85 -10.90
N ILE A 381 -33.43 3.86 -11.89
CA ILE A 381 -34.52 4.82 -12.00
C ILE A 381 -35.83 4.03 -12.14
N PRO A 382 -36.76 4.12 -11.17
CA PRO A 382 -38.04 3.40 -11.24
C PRO A 382 -39.01 4.07 -12.21
N CYS A 383 -39.83 3.25 -12.86
CA CYS A 383 -40.93 3.65 -13.73
C CYS A 383 -42.28 3.28 -13.07
N GLN A 384 -43.34 4.01 -13.41
CA GLN A 384 -44.70 3.76 -12.94
C GLN A 384 -45.20 2.33 -13.24
N CYS A 385 -44.72 1.72 -14.32
CA CYS A 385 -45.08 0.35 -14.71
C CYS A 385 -44.41 -0.76 -13.87
N GLY A 386 -43.78 -0.40 -12.74
CA GLY A 386 -43.07 -1.34 -11.86
C GLY A 386 -41.69 -1.80 -12.38
N LYS A 387 -41.34 -1.43 -13.61
CA LYS A 387 -40.03 -1.70 -14.21
C LYS A 387 -38.98 -0.69 -13.73
N HIS A 388 -37.73 -1.12 -13.71
CA HIS A 388 -36.59 -0.29 -13.29
C HIS A 388 -35.59 -0.19 -14.42
N TYR A 389 -35.17 1.04 -14.75
CA TYR A 389 -33.99 1.25 -15.57
C TYR A 389 -32.74 1.13 -14.73
N ILE A 390 -31.73 0.45 -15.24
CA ILE A 390 -30.42 0.31 -14.62
C ILE A 390 -29.39 0.84 -15.61
N GLY A 391 -28.51 1.71 -15.12
CA GLY A 391 -27.44 2.29 -15.91
C GLY A 391 -26.20 2.55 -15.07
N GLU A 392 -25.08 2.82 -15.74
CA GLU A 392 -23.84 3.29 -15.09
C GLU A 392 -23.48 4.72 -15.48
N THR A 393 -22.71 5.39 -14.61
CA THR A 393 -22.14 6.71 -14.86
C THR A 393 -20.79 6.87 -14.16
N SER A 394 -19.83 7.50 -14.84
CA SER A 394 -18.61 8.03 -14.22
C SER A 394 -18.81 9.40 -13.58
N ARG A 395 -19.84 10.14 -14.02
CA ARG A 395 -20.23 11.47 -13.56
C ARG A 395 -21.16 11.39 -12.35
N PRO A 396 -21.39 12.50 -11.61
CA PRO A 396 -22.40 12.56 -10.57
C PRO A 396 -23.77 12.11 -11.08
N LEU A 397 -24.49 11.38 -10.24
CA LEU A 397 -25.81 10.85 -10.60
C LEU A 397 -26.79 11.96 -10.98
N ASP A 398 -26.75 13.11 -10.30
CA ASP A 398 -27.62 14.25 -10.60
C ASP A 398 -27.43 14.79 -12.03
N VAL A 399 -26.17 14.91 -12.48
CA VAL A 399 -25.81 15.28 -13.85
C VAL A 399 -26.35 14.25 -14.81
N ARG A 400 -26.17 12.96 -14.50
CA ARG A 400 -26.66 11.88 -15.36
C ARG A 400 -28.19 11.85 -15.46
N VAL A 401 -28.90 12.11 -14.36
CA VAL A 401 -30.37 12.21 -14.35
C VAL A 401 -30.84 13.42 -15.17
N LYS A 402 -30.14 14.57 -15.09
CA LYS A 402 -30.42 15.74 -15.94
C LYS A 402 -30.24 15.42 -17.43
N GLU A 403 -29.16 14.70 -17.80
CA GLU A 403 -28.95 14.22 -19.17
C GLU A 403 -30.11 13.35 -19.65
N HIS A 404 -30.58 12.40 -18.82
CA HIS A 404 -31.75 11.58 -19.16
C HIS A 404 -33.02 12.40 -19.36
N LYS A 405 -33.28 13.42 -18.53
CA LYS A 405 -34.43 14.33 -18.73
C LYS A 405 -34.33 15.09 -20.05
N ASN A 406 -33.14 15.55 -20.42
CA ASN A 406 -32.92 16.22 -21.69
C ASN A 406 -33.15 15.27 -22.87
N TYR A 407 -32.67 14.02 -22.80
CA TYR A 407 -32.93 13.02 -23.86
C TYR A 407 -34.42 12.72 -24.06
N VAL A 408 -35.20 12.72 -22.96
CA VAL A 408 -36.65 12.53 -23.02
C VAL A 408 -37.34 13.73 -23.67
N ARG A 409 -36.93 14.95 -23.31
CA ARG A 409 -37.47 16.20 -23.86
C ARG A 409 -37.14 16.36 -25.34
N ASP A 410 -35.90 16.05 -25.73
CA ASP A 410 -35.35 16.32 -27.06
C ASP A 410 -35.54 15.13 -28.04
N TYR A 411 -36.38 14.16 -27.68
CA TYR A 411 -36.70 12.95 -28.47
C TYR A 411 -35.47 12.12 -28.91
N GLN A 412 -34.46 11.99 -28.04
CA GLN A 412 -33.23 11.25 -28.37
C GLN A 412 -33.33 9.78 -27.95
N VAL A 413 -34.22 9.03 -28.62
CA VAL A 413 -34.51 7.62 -28.32
C VAL A 413 -33.30 6.68 -28.47
N ASP A 414 -32.38 7.00 -29.38
CA ASP A 414 -31.16 6.19 -29.61
C ASP A 414 -30.15 6.32 -28.48
N ARG A 415 -30.16 7.46 -27.77
CA ARG A 415 -29.22 7.75 -26.68
C ARG A 415 -29.74 7.31 -25.32
N SER A 416 -31.05 7.08 -25.20
CA SER A 416 -31.66 6.68 -23.95
C SER A 416 -32.81 5.71 -24.12
N LEU A 417 -32.62 4.48 -23.64
CA LEU A 417 -33.71 3.50 -23.54
C LEU A 417 -34.83 3.92 -22.58
N LEU A 418 -34.54 4.82 -21.63
CA LEU A 418 -35.58 5.48 -20.82
C LEU A 418 -36.48 6.35 -21.69
N ALA A 419 -35.91 7.12 -22.63
CA ALA A 419 -36.68 7.91 -23.57
C ALA A 419 -37.48 7.01 -24.51
N LYS A 420 -36.87 5.96 -25.07
CA LYS A 420 -37.58 4.96 -25.89
C LYS A 420 -38.76 4.34 -25.15
N HIS A 421 -38.55 3.87 -23.90
CA HIS A 421 -39.61 3.27 -23.10
C HIS A 421 -40.79 4.21 -22.84
N LEU A 422 -40.49 5.46 -22.49
CA LEU A 422 -41.50 6.47 -22.20
C LEU A 422 -42.38 6.73 -23.42
N TRP A 423 -41.77 6.87 -24.58
CA TRP A 423 -42.51 7.13 -25.82
C TRP A 423 -43.31 5.91 -26.27
N ASP A 424 -42.74 4.71 -26.19
CA ASP A 424 -43.43 3.49 -26.62
C ASP A 424 -44.64 3.13 -25.72
N ASN A 425 -44.65 3.56 -24.46
CA ASN A 425 -45.64 3.09 -23.46
C ASN A 425 -46.41 4.21 -22.73
N GLY A 426 -46.08 5.49 -22.96
CA GLY A 426 -46.76 6.63 -22.35
C GLY A 426 -46.65 6.72 -20.81
N HIS A 427 -45.71 6.01 -20.18
CA HIS A 427 -45.58 5.96 -18.72
C HIS A 427 -44.95 7.22 -18.13
N GLN A 428 -44.95 7.37 -16.79
CA GLN A 428 -44.16 8.38 -16.09
C GLN A 428 -42.95 7.76 -15.37
N ILE A 429 -41.79 8.42 -15.48
CA ILE A 429 -40.57 8.07 -14.74
C ILE A 429 -40.53 8.79 -13.39
N ASN A 430 -40.24 8.05 -12.34
CA ASN A 430 -40.05 8.59 -10.98
C ASN A 430 -38.62 9.09 -10.77
N TRP A 431 -38.28 10.24 -11.38
CA TRP A 431 -36.93 10.82 -11.31
C TRP A 431 -36.43 11.09 -9.88
N LYS A 432 -37.34 11.44 -8.96
CA LYS A 432 -37.01 11.73 -7.55
C LYS A 432 -36.58 10.49 -6.76
N GLN A 433 -36.88 9.29 -7.27
CA GLN A 433 -36.51 8.01 -6.64
C GLN A 433 -35.27 7.37 -7.30
N ALA A 434 -34.54 8.13 -8.12
CA ALA A 434 -33.25 7.69 -8.64
C ALA A 434 -32.29 7.40 -7.47
N SER A 435 -31.71 6.21 -7.44
CA SER A 435 -30.88 5.76 -6.32
C SER A 435 -29.67 4.97 -6.81
N ILE A 436 -28.56 5.10 -6.08
CA ILE A 436 -27.33 4.36 -6.34
C ILE A 436 -27.51 2.92 -5.84
N ILE A 437 -27.28 1.95 -6.72
CA ILE A 437 -27.24 0.52 -6.36
C ILE A 437 -25.87 0.18 -5.78
N GLN A 438 -24.80 0.52 -6.48
CA GLN A 438 -23.43 0.22 -6.09
C GLN A 438 -22.44 1.22 -6.71
N LYS A 439 -21.31 1.46 -6.03
CA LYS A 439 -20.20 2.24 -6.56
C LYS A 439 -19.09 1.33 -7.08
N GLU A 440 -18.54 1.65 -8.24
CA GLU A 440 -17.40 0.96 -8.83
C GLU A 440 -16.58 1.95 -9.67
N PRO A 441 -15.40 2.40 -9.20
CA PRO A 441 -14.56 3.35 -9.93
C PRO A 441 -14.03 2.78 -11.24
N ASN A 442 -13.72 1.49 -11.31
CA ASN A 442 -13.15 0.89 -12.51
C ASN A 442 -14.24 0.73 -13.60
N PHE A 443 -14.01 1.31 -14.78
CA PHE A 443 -14.98 1.29 -15.88
C PHE A 443 -15.39 -0.13 -16.32
N GLY A 444 -14.42 -1.03 -16.53
CA GLY A 444 -14.68 -2.41 -16.94
C GLY A 444 -15.48 -3.17 -15.89
N LYS A 445 -15.08 -3.05 -14.61
CA LYS A 445 -15.83 -3.65 -13.49
C LYS A 445 -17.23 -3.07 -13.37
N ARG A 446 -17.38 -1.76 -13.58
CA ARG A 446 -18.67 -1.09 -13.49
C ARG A 446 -19.62 -1.58 -14.59
N LYS A 447 -19.12 -1.83 -15.80
CA LYS A 447 -19.87 -2.46 -16.89
C LYS A 447 -20.29 -3.89 -16.58
N LEU A 448 -19.38 -4.71 -16.06
CA LEU A 448 -19.71 -6.08 -15.66
C LEU A 448 -20.76 -6.10 -14.55
N LYS A 449 -20.64 -5.21 -13.56
CA LYS A 449 -21.62 -5.06 -12.48
C LYS A 449 -22.96 -4.53 -12.95
N GLU A 450 -23.00 -3.60 -13.90
CA GLU A 450 -24.23 -3.14 -14.58
C GLU A 450 -24.94 -4.34 -15.22
N SER A 451 -24.22 -5.09 -16.06
CA SER A 451 -24.73 -6.30 -16.72
C SER A 451 -25.20 -7.37 -15.73
N ALA A 452 -24.45 -7.61 -14.65
CA ALA A 452 -24.80 -8.57 -13.61
C ALA A 452 -26.03 -8.10 -12.80
N CYS A 453 -26.16 -6.80 -12.51
CA CYS A 453 -27.35 -6.25 -11.85
C CYS A 453 -28.60 -6.42 -12.72
N ILE A 454 -28.47 -6.23 -14.03
CA ILE A 454 -29.52 -6.46 -15.02
C ILE A 454 -29.94 -7.94 -15.03
N LYS A 455 -28.99 -8.87 -14.94
CA LYS A 455 -29.25 -10.32 -15.01
C LYS A 455 -29.78 -10.92 -13.69
N LEU A 456 -29.22 -10.54 -12.54
CA LEU A 456 -29.41 -11.27 -11.26
C LEU A 456 -30.47 -10.68 -10.34
N LYS A 457 -30.66 -9.35 -10.30
CA LYS A 457 -31.52 -8.71 -9.28
C LYS A 457 -32.91 -8.32 -9.77
N PHE A 458 -33.15 -8.32 -11.08
CA PHE A 458 -34.37 -7.76 -11.68
C PHE A 458 -34.92 -8.62 -12.84
N ALA A 459 -34.73 -9.93 -12.78
CA ALA A 459 -35.13 -10.87 -13.84
C ALA A 459 -36.63 -10.76 -14.22
N SER A 460 -37.49 -10.33 -13.30
CA SER A 460 -38.95 -10.36 -13.47
C SER A 460 -39.59 -9.06 -13.99
N ASN A 461 -38.90 -7.90 -14.01
CA ASN A 461 -39.50 -6.59 -14.37
C ASN A 461 -38.52 -5.68 -15.14
N LYS A 462 -38.30 -5.95 -16.44
CA LYS A 462 -37.23 -5.33 -17.23
C LYS A 462 -37.65 -4.15 -18.12
N LEU A 463 -36.82 -3.10 -18.09
CA LEU A 463 -36.33 -2.36 -19.26
C LEU A 463 -34.81 -2.23 -19.09
N ALA A 464 -34.03 -3.00 -19.85
CA ALA A 464 -32.59 -3.00 -19.66
C ALA A 464 -31.82 -2.97 -20.98
N CYS A 465 -30.68 -2.31 -20.91
CA CYS A 465 -29.72 -2.01 -21.95
C CYS A 465 -28.84 -3.22 -22.24
N VAL A 466 -28.98 -3.82 -23.43
CA VAL A 466 -27.85 -4.54 -24.06
C VAL A 466 -27.20 -3.54 -24.98
N LYS A 467 -26.06 -2.98 -24.58
CA LYS A 467 -25.13 -2.39 -25.55
C LYS A 467 -24.42 -3.55 -26.23
N THR A 468 -24.92 -3.97 -27.38
CA THR A 468 -24.23 -4.90 -28.29
C THR A 468 -22.98 -4.19 -28.81
N SER A 469 -21.83 -4.50 -28.22
CA SER A 469 -20.54 -4.37 -28.88
C SER A 469 -19.56 -5.31 -28.18
N LEU A 470 -19.58 -6.58 -28.62
CA LEU A 470 -18.43 -7.45 -28.89
C LEU A 470 -18.96 -8.88 -29.09
N SER A 471 -18.95 -9.31 -30.35
CA SER A 471 -18.98 -10.69 -30.83
C SER A 471 -20.03 -11.64 -30.23
N ASP A 472 -21.24 -11.64 -30.80
CA ASP A 472 -22.10 -12.83 -30.81
C ASP A 472 -22.27 -13.25 -32.28
N GLN A 473 -21.30 -14.02 -32.77
CA GLN A 473 -21.53 -14.99 -33.85
C GLN A 473 -21.84 -16.33 -33.19
N GLU A 474 -22.97 -16.91 -33.58
CA GLU A 474 -23.27 -18.35 -33.57
C GLU A 474 -23.40 -19.00 -32.17
N THR A 475 -24.46 -19.70 -31.79
CA THR A 475 -25.25 -20.65 -32.56
C THR A 475 -26.54 -20.94 -31.78
N ALA A 476 -27.61 -21.22 -32.53
CA ALA A 476 -28.88 -21.74 -32.03
C ALA A 476 -28.73 -23.04 -31.24
N ILE A 477 -29.69 -23.32 -30.35
CA ILE A 477 -30.55 -24.52 -30.36
C ILE A 477 -31.71 -24.23 -29.39
N THR A 478 -32.90 -24.61 -29.87
CA THR A 478 -34.27 -24.57 -29.30
C THR A 478 -34.45 -24.48 -27.80
#